data_AF-A0A1H9YV01-F1
#
_entry.id   AF-A0A1H9YV01-F1
#
_cell.length_a   1.000
_cell.length_b   1.000
_cell.length_c   1.000
_cell.angle_alpha   90.00
_cell.angle_beta   90.00
_cell.angle_gamma   90.00
#
_symmetry.space_group_name_H-M   'P 1'
#
loop_
_entity.id
_entity.type
_entity.pdbx_description
1 polymer ?
#
loop_
_entity_poly.entity_id
_entity_poly.type
_entity_poly.pdbx_seq_one_letter_code
_entity_poly.pdbx_strand_id
1 'polypeptide(L)'
;MAQYYFAVIHLTKKKIMTYCILFLIAIILLGLIINFTSNKSNNEVYIKIEFERIIENTQKDIEVDSLFPQYFIAGGVNYDNSILEKHNIEAIKENNINHFEKIGIYTILADVIEIKYFPEKSLAQVVVEEKSEGYNLVSFDKSVLKEGIITYEFVNKEGKRLLVEEDYIYSIPIKFVVLDEGDKYISNSILEKFVIVDNQVKPILAEEGYNLEILEGVNKDEEISIYIFGGYVETVQKQGDNIRIYFNESAGYQLIKFDINNLKAGQNFIRFIRERDLKEIEILSFWKNSPYK
;
A
#
# COMPACT_ATOMS: atom_id res chain seq x y z
N MET A 1 -18.50 -12.94 -23.38
CA MET A 1 -17.91 -11.60 -23.57
C MET A 1 -18.48 -10.69 -22.50
N ALA A 2 -17.63 -10.10 -21.68
CA ALA A 2 -17.95 -8.93 -20.88
C ALA A 2 -16.85 -7.90 -21.13
N GLN A 3 -17.21 -6.80 -21.79
CA GLN A 3 -16.40 -5.60 -21.91
C GLN A 3 -16.62 -4.76 -20.65
N TYR A 4 -15.55 -4.26 -20.08
CA TYR A 4 -15.59 -3.14 -19.15
C TYR A 4 -14.84 -1.98 -19.79
N TYR A 5 -15.59 -0.95 -20.18
CA TYR A 5 -15.07 0.36 -20.57
C TYR A 5 -14.94 1.20 -19.30
N PHE A 6 -13.74 1.68 -18.99
CA PHE A 6 -13.59 2.82 -18.10
C PHE A 6 -13.27 4.07 -18.92
N ALA A 7 -14.10 5.09 -18.73
CA ALA A 7 -13.96 6.39 -19.36
C ALA A 7 -12.77 7.14 -18.75
N VAL A 8 -11.74 7.38 -19.55
CA VAL A 8 -10.73 8.39 -19.29
C VAL A 8 -11.39 9.75 -19.48
N ILE A 9 -11.62 10.49 -18.39
CA ILE A 9 -12.04 11.88 -18.50
C ILE A 9 -10.81 12.74 -18.84
N HIS A 10 -10.70 13.13 -20.10
CA HIS A 10 -9.85 14.24 -20.54
C HIS A 10 -10.57 15.57 -20.28
N LEU A 11 -9.99 16.43 -19.44
CA LEU A 11 -10.42 17.83 -19.31
C LEU A 11 -9.33 18.76 -19.88
N THR A 12 -9.52 19.15 -21.14
CA THR A 12 -8.76 20.22 -21.81
C THR A 12 -9.48 21.57 -21.73
N LYS A 13 -8.67 22.63 -21.53
CA LYS A 13 -8.92 24.07 -21.77
C LYS A 13 -10.15 24.73 -21.12
N LYS A 14 -9.99 25.10 -19.84
CA LYS A 14 -10.45 26.38 -19.26
C LYS A 14 -9.46 26.79 -18.15
N LYS A 15 -8.22 27.09 -18.58
CA LYS A 15 -7.04 27.30 -17.72
C LYS A 15 -6.19 28.53 -18.15
N ILE A 16 -6.73 29.51 -18.86
CA ILE A 16 -5.94 30.72 -19.22
C ILE A 16 -6.35 31.94 -18.37
N MET A 17 -7.65 32.12 -18.10
CA MET A 17 -8.12 33.31 -17.37
C MET A 17 -7.93 33.23 -15.85
N THR A 18 -8.06 32.04 -15.25
CA THR A 18 -7.85 31.84 -13.80
C THR A 18 -6.37 31.87 -13.43
N TYR A 19 -5.50 31.47 -14.35
CA TYR A 19 -4.06 31.40 -14.14
C TYR A 19 -3.42 32.79 -14.09
N CYS A 20 -3.89 33.76 -14.88
CA CYS A 20 -3.38 35.14 -14.83
C CYS A 20 -3.72 35.87 -13.52
N ILE A 21 -4.90 35.60 -12.93
CA ILE A 21 -5.33 36.25 -11.67
C ILE A 21 -4.65 35.58 -10.46
N LEU A 22 -4.51 34.25 -10.46
CA LEU A 22 -3.74 33.52 -9.44
C LEU A 22 -2.24 33.84 -9.48
N PHE A 23 -1.67 34.06 -10.67
CA PHE A 23 -0.26 34.43 -10.84
C PHE A 23 0.04 35.83 -10.25
N LEU A 24 -0.89 36.78 -10.38
CA LEU A 24 -0.75 38.12 -9.79
C LEU A 24 -0.86 38.12 -8.26
N ILE A 25 -1.72 37.26 -7.69
CA ILE A 25 -1.82 37.05 -6.24
C ILE A 25 -0.59 36.29 -5.71
N ALA A 26 -0.07 35.34 -6.48
CA ALA A 26 1.12 34.57 -6.13
C ALA A 26 2.40 35.45 -6.07
N ILE A 27 2.55 36.44 -6.96
CA ILE A 27 3.72 37.35 -6.93
C ILE A 27 3.72 38.24 -5.67
N ILE A 28 2.54 38.72 -5.24
CA ILE A 28 2.41 39.56 -4.05
C ILE A 28 2.64 38.74 -2.76
N LEU A 29 2.19 37.46 -2.74
CA LEU A 29 2.50 36.52 -1.66
C LEU A 29 3.97 36.05 -1.66
N LEU A 30 4.59 35.84 -2.83
CA LEU A 30 6.02 35.53 -2.95
C LEU A 30 6.89 36.64 -2.35
N GLY A 31 6.52 37.91 -2.55
CA GLY A 31 7.24 39.06 -1.99
C GLY A 31 7.22 39.12 -0.45
N LEU A 32 6.17 38.60 0.19
CA LEU A 32 6.05 38.54 1.65
C LEU A 32 6.63 37.25 2.24
N ILE A 33 6.52 36.11 1.52
CA ILE A 33 7.05 34.81 1.95
C ILE A 33 8.58 34.79 1.89
N ILE A 34 9.20 35.31 0.82
CA ILE A 34 10.68 35.33 0.68
C ILE A 34 11.34 36.07 1.86
N ASN A 35 10.68 37.12 2.37
CA ASN A 35 11.18 37.91 3.51
C ASN A 35 10.97 37.21 4.88
N PHE A 36 10.11 36.18 4.95
CA PHE A 36 9.87 35.38 6.16
C PHE A 36 10.60 34.02 6.13
N THR A 37 10.81 33.43 4.94
CA THR A 37 11.53 32.15 4.76
C THR A 37 13.04 32.26 4.87
N SER A 38 13.62 33.45 4.72
CA SER A 38 15.05 33.65 4.98
C SER A 38 15.43 33.47 6.46
N ASN A 39 14.47 33.38 7.39
CA ASN A 39 14.71 33.33 8.84
C ASN A 39 14.11 32.10 9.55
N LYS A 40 13.71 31.05 8.83
CA LYS A 40 13.40 29.74 9.41
C LYS A 40 14.06 28.63 8.60
N SER A 41 15.28 28.26 8.98
CA SER A 41 15.78 26.91 8.73
C SER A 41 14.94 25.94 9.56
N ASN A 42 13.72 25.64 9.10
CA ASN A 42 13.01 24.47 9.57
C ASN A 42 13.80 23.28 9.02
N ASN A 43 14.66 22.67 9.85
CA ASN A 43 15.08 21.30 9.60
C ASN A 43 13.79 20.46 9.64
N GLU A 44 13.18 20.23 8.47
CA GLU A 44 12.04 19.33 8.38
C GLU A 44 12.51 17.96 8.87
N VAL A 45 11.98 17.55 10.03
CA VAL A 45 12.29 16.26 10.63
C VAL A 45 11.64 15.20 9.73
N TYR A 46 12.45 14.53 8.93
CA TYR A 46 12.05 13.37 8.15
C TYR A 46 12.64 12.11 8.77
N ILE A 47 11.95 10.99 8.58
CA ILE A 47 12.44 9.66 8.92
C ILE A 47 13.07 9.09 7.65
N LYS A 48 14.35 8.72 7.71
CA LYS A 48 14.99 7.99 6.61
C LYS A 48 14.48 6.55 6.63
N ILE A 49 13.93 6.09 5.51
CA ILE A 49 13.48 4.71 5.34
C ILE A 49 14.62 3.90 4.73
N GLU A 50 14.92 2.76 5.35
CA GLU A 50 15.83 1.77 4.76
C GLU A 50 15.14 1.05 3.61
N PHE A 51 15.86 0.86 2.51
CA PHE A 51 15.40 0.10 1.36
C PHE A 51 16.42 -0.96 0.98
N GLU A 52 15.91 -2.05 0.43
CA GLU A 52 16.68 -3.19 -0.03
C GLU A 52 16.79 -3.14 -1.55
N ARG A 53 18.01 -3.36 -2.09
CA ARG A 53 18.19 -3.58 -3.53
C ARG A 53 17.92 -5.05 -3.84
N ILE A 54 16.91 -5.29 -4.67
CA ILE A 54 16.48 -6.65 -5.05
C ILE A 54 17.13 -7.06 -6.35
N ILE A 55 17.20 -6.14 -7.32
CA ILE A 55 17.96 -6.32 -8.56
C ILE A 55 18.79 -5.09 -8.83
N GLU A 56 20.02 -5.33 -9.29
CA GLU A 56 20.91 -4.37 -9.88
C GLU A 56 21.46 -4.97 -11.17
N ASN A 57 21.13 -4.34 -12.32
CA ASN A 57 21.62 -4.78 -13.62
C ASN A 57 22.32 -3.61 -14.32
N THR A 58 23.55 -3.85 -14.76
CA THR A 58 24.42 -2.87 -15.44
C THR A 58 24.38 -2.99 -16.97
N GLN A 59 23.39 -3.68 -17.55
CA GLN A 59 23.25 -3.84 -19.00
C GLN A 59 23.17 -2.48 -19.69
N LYS A 60 23.93 -2.36 -20.78
CA LYS A 60 24.05 -1.14 -21.58
C LYS A 60 22.99 -1.01 -22.67
N ASP A 61 22.33 -2.11 -23.00
CA ASP A 61 21.51 -2.25 -24.22
C ASP A 61 20.01 -2.03 -23.97
N ILE A 62 19.65 -1.20 -22.97
CA ILE A 62 18.25 -0.79 -22.82
C ILE A 62 17.96 0.25 -23.91
N GLU A 63 17.33 -0.17 -25.00
CA GLU A 63 16.84 0.74 -26.03
C GLU A 63 15.72 1.62 -25.46
N VAL A 64 16.09 2.83 -25.05
CA VAL A 64 15.13 3.87 -24.64
C VAL A 64 14.56 4.51 -25.91
N ASP A 65 13.40 4.01 -26.35
CA ASP A 65 12.62 4.71 -27.38
C ASP A 65 12.12 6.06 -26.83
N SER A 66 11.97 7.03 -27.71
CA SER A 66 11.40 8.37 -27.49
C SER A 66 10.02 8.41 -26.81
N LEU A 67 9.29 7.29 -26.83
CA LEU A 67 7.99 7.11 -26.16
C LEU A 67 8.11 6.57 -24.74
N PHE A 68 9.31 6.18 -24.31
CA PHE A 68 9.59 5.78 -22.94
C PHE A 68 9.94 7.02 -22.13
N PRO A 69 9.32 7.24 -20.95
CA PRO A 69 9.79 8.31 -20.08
C PRO A 69 11.25 8.00 -19.72
N GLN A 70 12.10 9.03 -19.69
CA GLN A 70 13.54 8.89 -19.35
C GLN A 70 13.75 8.20 -18.00
N TYR A 71 12.70 8.16 -17.17
CA TYR A 71 12.63 7.47 -15.89
C TYR A 71 11.25 6.80 -15.77
N PHE A 72 11.21 5.57 -15.29
CA PHE A 72 9.97 4.82 -15.09
C PHE A 72 9.95 4.23 -13.68
N ILE A 73 8.80 4.35 -13.00
CA ILE A 73 8.56 3.78 -11.68
C ILE A 73 7.28 2.95 -11.73
N ALA A 74 7.45 1.66 -11.43
CA ALA A 74 6.40 0.65 -11.44
C ALA A 74 5.93 0.38 -10.00
N GLY A 75 4.61 0.36 -9.79
CA GLY A 75 3.96 0.25 -8.47
C GLY A 75 2.75 -0.69 -8.43
N GLY A 76 2.54 -1.50 -9.48
CA GLY A 76 1.44 -2.46 -9.57
C GLY A 76 1.66 -3.55 -10.63
N VAL A 77 1.61 -4.81 -10.19
CA VAL A 77 1.90 -6.07 -10.92
C VAL A 77 1.50 -6.09 -12.41
N ASN A 78 0.27 -5.68 -12.75
CA ASN A 78 -0.25 -5.82 -14.12
C ASN A 78 0.20 -4.73 -15.11
N TYR A 79 0.39 -3.50 -14.64
CA TYR A 79 0.90 -2.42 -15.50
C TYR A 79 2.41 -2.59 -15.72
N ASP A 80 3.08 -3.04 -14.66
CA ASP A 80 4.53 -3.22 -14.59
C ASP A 80 5.00 -4.33 -15.55
N ASN A 81 4.35 -5.50 -15.55
CA ASN A 81 4.75 -6.61 -16.43
C ASN A 81 4.66 -6.25 -17.93
N SER A 82 3.63 -5.52 -18.34
CA SER A 82 3.47 -5.11 -19.75
C SER A 82 4.59 -4.17 -20.22
N ILE A 83 5.11 -3.34 -19.31
CA ILE A 83 6.19 -2.38 -19.59
C ILE A 83 7.54 -3.10 -19.54
N LEU A 84 7.76 -3.97 -18.56
CA LEU A 84 8.99 -4.76 -18.45
C LEU A 84 9.14 -5.72 -19.65
N GLU A 85 8.08 -6.43 -20.02
CA GLU A 85 8.05 -7.31 -21.20
C GLU A 85 8.32 -6.56 -22.49
N LYS A 86 7.70 -5.38 -22.69
CA LYS A 86 7.92 -4.54 -23.87
C LYS A 86 9.40 -4.18 -24.06
N HIS A 87 10.16 -4.06 -22.98
CA HIS A 87 11.57 -3.69 -23.00
C HIS A 87 12.52 -4.88 -22.80
N ASN A 88 12.02 -6.12 -22.96
CA ASN A 88 12.78 -7.36 -22.78
C ASN A 88 13.51 -7.44 -21.43
N ILE A 89 12.99 -6.76 -20.43
CA ILE A 89 13.48 -6.84 -19.07
C ILE A 89 12.88 -8.11 -18.47
N GLU A 90 13.74 -8.98 -17.95
CA GLU A 90 13.29 -10.21 -17.29
C GLU A 90 12.40 -9.85 -16.10
N ALA A 91 11.09 -10.05 -16.26
CA ALA A 91 10.15 -9.94 -15.16
C ALA A 91 10.53 -10.98 -14.11
N ILE A 92 10.84 -10.53 -12.90
CA ILE A 92 11.05 -11.45 -11.79
C ILE A 92 9.74 -12.23 -11.62
N LYS A 93 9.81 -13.56 -11.64
CA LYS A 93 8.72 -14.37 -11.08
C LYS A 93 8.46 -13.83 -9.68
N GLU A 94 7.25 -13.34 -9.44
CA GLU A 94 6.71 -12.50 -8.35
C GLU A 94 7.11 -12.84 -6.88
N ASN A 95 8.01 -13.80 -6.65
CA ASN A 95 8.27 -14.40 -5.35
C ASN A 95 9.12 -13.56 -4.38
N ASN A 96 9.79 -12.50 -4.82
CA ASN A 96 10.71 -11.75 -3.94
C ASN A 96 10.12 -10.48 -3.32
N ILE A 97 9.05 -9.92 -3.92
CA ILE A 97 8.37 -8.74 -3.39
C ILE A 97 6.94 -9.10 -3.07
N ASN A 98 6.63 -9.21 -1.78
CA ASN A 98 5.25 -9.21 -1.35
C ASN A 98 4.67 -7.80 -1.57
N HIS A 99 4.09 -7.54 -2.74
CA HIS A 99 3.57 -6.22 -3.14
C HIS A 99 2.46 -5.69 -2.22
N PHE A 100 1.87 -6.56 -1.40
CA PHE A 100 0.95 -6.14 -0.36
C PHE A 100 1.67 -5.49 0.83
N GLU A 101 2.88 -5.95 1.14
CA GLU A 101 3.62 -5.55 2.34
C GLU A 101 4.78 -4.59 2.04
N LYS A 102 5.32 -4.66 0.84
CA LYS A 102 6.43 -3.84 0.37
C LYS A 102 6.00 -2.98 -0.82
N ILE A 103 6.56 -1.78 -0.90
CA ILE A 103 6.52 -0.98 -2.13
C ILE A 103 7.77 -1.34 -2.93
N GLY A 104 7.56 -1.89 -4.12
CA GLY A 104 8.62 -2.04 -5.12
C GLY A 104 8.75 -0.76 -5.93
N ILE A 105 9.97 -0.32 -6.18
CA ILE A 105 10.28 0.82 -7.06
C ILE A 105 11.23 0.29 -8.12
N TYR A 106 10.69 0.08 -9.31
CA TYR A 106 11.50 -0.16 -10.48
C TYR A 106 12.11 1.17 -10.95
N THR A 107 13.36 1.18 -11.35
CA THR A 107 14.05 2.36 -11.91
C THR A 107 14.84 1.93 -13.13
N ILE A 108 14.74 2.70 -14.22
CA ILE A 108 15.50 2.51 -15.45
C ILE A 108 16.34 3.77 -15.66
N LEU A 109 17.64 3.61 -15.92
CA LEU A 109 18.60 4.71 -16.04
C LEU A 109 18.61 5.67 -14.83
N ALA A 110 18.24 5.16 -13.66
CA ALA A 110 18.30 5.90 -12.42
C ALA A 110 18.53 4.97 -11.22
N ASP A 111 19.02 5.52 -10.13
CA ASP A 111 19.22 4.84 -8.84
C ASP A 111 18.39 5.53 -7.76
N VAL A 112 17.73 4.74 -6.90
CA VAL A 112 17.17 5.27 -5.65
C VAL A 112 18.33 5.52 -4.69
N ILE A 113 18.52 6.79 -4.31
CA ILE A 113 19.60 7.19 -3.39
C ILE A 113 19.11 7.33 -1.95
N GLU A 114 17.86 7.73 -1.76
CA GLU A 114 17.28 7.93 -0.43
C GLU A 114 15.76 7.87 -0.47
N ILE A 115 15.16 7.37 0.62
CA ILE A 115 13.73 7.44 0.83
C ILE A 115 13.48 8.18 2.16
N LYS A 116 12.67 9.24 2.10
CA LYS A 116 12.34 10.12 3.22
C LYS A 116 10.86 10.00 3.51
N TYR A 117 10.50 9.85 4.78
CA TYR A 117 9.12 9.92 5.22
C TYR A 117 8.88 11.17 6.06
N PHE A 118 7.81 11.89 5.74
CA PHE A 118 7.33 13.06 6.48
C PHE A 118 5.98 12.70 7.12
N PRO A 119 5.96 12.18 8.37
CA PRO A 119 4.75 11.65 9.00
C PRO A 119 3.61 12.66 9.14
N GLU A 120 3.96 13.92 9.39
CA GLU A 120 3.01 15.03 9.54
C GLU A 120 2.30 15.38 8.23
N LYS A 121 2.91 15.07 7.10
CA LYS A 121 2.37 15.34 5.76
C LYS A 121 1.79 14.08 5.10
N SER A 122 1.91 12.91 5.75
CA SER A 122 1.68 11.60 5.12
C SER A 122 2.33 11.52 3.73
N LEU A 123 3.59 11.97 3.64
CA LEU A 123 4.33 12.06 2.40
C LEU A 123 5.57 11.17 2.46
N ALA A 124 5.66 10.20 1.56
CA ALA A 124 6.92 9.53 1.26
C ALA A 124 7.58 10.22 0.06
N GLN A 125 8.89 10.40 0.13
CA GLN A 125 9.68 11.01 -0.93
C GLN A 125 10.84 10.09 -1.26
N VAL A 126 10.84 9.58 -2.47
CA VAL A 126 11.89 8.75 -3.04
C VAL A 126 12.77 9.67 -3.87
N VAL A 127 14.03 9.82 -3.47
CA VAL A 127 15.01 10.59 -4.21
C VAL A 127 15.72 9.66 -5.17
N VAL A 128 15.68 10.02 -6.45
CA VAL A 128 16.15 9.23 -7.57
C VAL A 128 17.22 10.02 -8.31
N GLU A 129 18.43 9.49 -8.41
CA GLU A 129 19.54 10.09 -9.15
C GLU A 129 19.70 9.42 -10.51
N GLU A 130 19.94 10.20 -11.56
CA GLU A 130 20.17 9.68 -12.91
C GLU A 130 21.47 8.87 -13.02
N LYS A 131 21.42 7.77 -13.76
CA LYS A 131 22.61 7.03 -14.20
C LYS A 131 22.59 6.79 -15.72
N SER A 132 23.76 6.49 -16.26
CA SER A 132 23.96 6.37 -17.71
C SER A 132 23.51 5.04 -18.32
N GLU A 133 23.38 3.99 -17.51
CA GLU A 133 23.05 2.63 -17.97
C GLU A 133 22.40 1.79 -16.88
N GLY A 134 21.67 0.75 -17.28
CA GLY A 134 21.12 -0.24 -16.36
C GLY A 134 19.77 0.11 -15.74
N TYR A 135 19.32 -0.78 -14.87
CA TYR A 135 18.05 -0.69 -14.14
C TYR A 135 18.21 -1.27 -12.74
N ASN A 136 17.32 -0.89 -11.82
CA ASN A 136 17.23 -1.51 -10.50
C ASN A 136 15.79 -1.69 -10.07
N LEU A 137 15.60 -2.67 -9.20
CA LEU A 137 14.41 -2.79 -8.39
C LEU A 137 14.83 -2.67 -6.94
N VAL A 138 14.32 -1.64 -6.27
CA VAL A 138 14.43 -1.53 -4.81
C VAL A 138 13.09 -1.80 -4.17
N SER A 139 13.09 -2.22 -2.92
CA SER A 139 11.88 -2.30 -2.13
C SER A 139 12.06 -1.75 -0.73
N PHE A 140 10.98 -1.28 -0.14
CA PHE A 140 10.95 -0.92 1.26
C PHE A 140 9.59 -1.28 1.87
N ASP A 141 9.57 -1.44 3.18
CA ASP A 141 8.40 -1.87 3.93
C ASP A 141 7.30 -0.79 3.92
N LYS A 142 6.08 -1.15 3.54
CA LYS A 142 4.92 -0.25 3.49
C LYS A 142 4.36 0.04 4.87
N SER A 143 4.62 -0.82 5.87
CA SER A 143 4.12 -0.70 7.24
C SER A 143 4.67 0.53 7.99
N VAL A 144 5.80 1.09 7.54
CA VAL A 144 6.38 2.31 8.13
C VAL A 144 5.65 3.58 7.71
N LEU A 145 4.72 3.47 6.76
CA LEU A 145 3.99 4.59 6.17
C LEU A 145 2.56 4.71 6.69
N LYS A 146 1.96 5.88 6.41
CA LYS A 146 0.52 6.10 6.45
C LYS A 146 -0.02 6.20 5.03
N GLU A 147 -1.32 5.96 4.86
CA GLU A 147 -2.03 6.30 3.62
C GLU A 147 -1.76 7.76 3.26
N GLY A 148 -1.38 8.01 2.00
CA GLY A 148 -0.84 9.30 1.63
C GLY A 148 -0.12 9.32 0.29
N ILE A 149 0.59 10.41 0.05
CA ILE A 149 1.24 10.66 -1.24
C ILE A 149 2.64 10.05 -1.20
N ILE A 150 3.03 9.41 -2.29
CA ILE A 150 4.43 9.10 -2.58
C ILE A 150 4.90 10.00 -3.71
N THR A 151 6.04 10.65 -3.52
CA THR A 151 6.68 11.50 -4.51
C THR A 151 7.97 10.87 -4.97
N TYR A 152 8.25 11.00 -6.26
CA TYR A 152 9.51 10.60 -6.85
C TYR A 152 10.23 11.86 -7.30
N GLU A 153 11.28 12.24 -6.57
CA GLU A 153 12.10 13.42 -6.85
C GLU A 153 13.34 13.01 -7.65
N PHE A 154 13.34 13.36 -8.93
CA PHE A 154 14.50 13.15 -9.81
C PHE A 154 15.51 14.27 -9.60
N VAL A 155 16.76 13.91 -9.37
CA VAL A 155 17.88 14.83 -9.17
C VAL A 155 19.03 14.52 -10.12
N ASN A 156 19.78 15.55 -10.50
CA ASN A 156 21.06 15.35 -11.18
C ASN A 156 22.15 14.90 -10.17
N LYS A 157 23.35 14.60 -10.68
CA LYS A 157 24.54 14.20 -9.88
C LYS A 157 25.00 15.24 -8.83
N GLU A 158 24.50 16.47 -8.91
CA GLU A 158 24.80 17.56 -7.97
C GLU A 158 23.71 17.71 -6.90
N GLY A 159 22.68 16.83 -6.92
CA GLY A 159 21.52 16.89 -6.03
C GLY A 159 20.48 17.95 -6.42
N LYS A 160 20.58 18.54 -7.62
CA LYS A 160 19.62 19.54 -8.10
C LYS A 160 18.38 18.84 -8.65
N ARG A 161 17.22 19.21 -8.11
CA ARG A 161 15.90 18.76 -8.58
C ARG A 161 15.69 19.02 -10.08
N LEU A 162 15.26 17.99 -10.79
CA LEU A 162 14.91 18.00 -12.21
C LEU A 162 13.40 17.92 -12.40
N LEU A 163 12.76 16.92 -11.79
CA LEU A 163 11.35 16.61 -11.95
C LEU A 163 10.79 16.02 -10.64
N VAL A 164 9.48 16.17 -10.42
CA VAL A 164 8.76 15.47 -9.36
C VAL A 164 7.52 14.82 -9.96
N GLU A 165 7.37 13.52 -9.68
CA GLU A 165 6.14 12.77 -9.96
C GLU A 165 5.44 12.39 -8.65
N GLU A 166 4.12 12.20 -8.71
CA GLU A 166 3.27 11.87 -7.56
C GLU A 166 2.47 10.61 -7.85
N ASP A 167 2.39 9.74 -6.85
CA ASP A 167 1.51 8.58 -6.79
C ASP A 167 0.90 8.46 -5.38
N TYR A 168 0.03 7.48 -5.13
CA TYR A 168 -0.74 7.38 -3.91
C TYR A 168 -0.68 6.01 -3.24
N ILE A 169 -0.36 6.00 -1.96
CA ILE A 169 -0.36 4.81 -1.11
C ILE A 169 -1.77 4.59 -0.57
N TYR A 170 -2.45 3.61 -1.17
CA TYR A 170 -3.87 3.39 -0.94
C TYR A 170 -4.21 2.48 0.26
N SER A 171 -3.27 1.67 0.75
CA SER A 171 -3.50 0.76 1.87
C SER A 171 -2.22 0.53 2.68
N ILE A 172 -2.30 0.18 3.96
CA ILE A 172 -1.13 -0.04 4.82
C ILE A 172 -1.22 -1.42 5.47
N PRO A 173 -0.16 -2.25 5.47
CA PRO A 173 -0.17 -3.54 6.15
C PRO A 173 -0.43 -3.38 7.64
N ILE A 174 -1.24 -4.28 8.19
CA ILE A 174 -1.43 -4.45 9.62
C ILE A 174 -0.79 -5.76 10.01
N LYS A 175 0.05 -5.72 11.06
CA LYS A 175 0.60 -6.93 11.64
C LYS A 175 -0.53 -7.75 12.25
N PHE A 176 -0.64 -9.01 11.83
CA PHE A 176 -1.57 -9.99 12.40
C PHE A 176 -0.80 -11.12 13.08
N VAL A 177 -1.50 -11.85 13.94
CA VAL A 177 -0.99 -13.04 14.63
C VAL A 177 -1.94 -14.19 14.33
N VAL A 178 -1.38 -15.31 13.89
CA VAL A 178 -2.11 -16.58 13.82
C VAL A 178 -2.17 -17.16 15.22
N LEU A 179 -3.38 -17.36 15.72
CA LEU A 179 -3.62 -17.96 17.03
C LEU A 179 -3.78 -19.47 16.90
N ASP A 180 -4.57 -19.92 15.93
CA ASP A 180 -4.82 -21.33 15.69
C ASP A 180 -4.94 -21.60 14.17
N GLU A 181 -4.63 -22.81 13.75
CA GLU A 181 -4.79 -23.25 12.37
C GLU A 181 -4.93 -24.77 12.28
N GLY A 182 -5.63 -25.25 11.25
CA GLY A 182 -5.81 -26.69 11.07
C GLY A 182 -6.15 -27.06 9.63
N ASP A 183 -5.71 -28.26 9.22
CA ASP A 183 -5.78 -28.73 7.83
C ASP A 183 -7.15 -29.23 7.37
N LYS A 184 -8.16 -29.23 8.25
CA LYS A 184 -9.49 -29.75 7.95
C LYS A 184 -10.60 -28.80 8.40
N TYR A 185 -11.18 -28.12 7.43
CA TYR A 185 -12.53 -27.58 7.48
C TYR A 185 -13.44 -28.42 6.58
N ILE A 186 -14.49 -29.00 7.15
CA ILE A 186 -15.52 -29.71 6.39
C ILE A 186 -16.67 -28.73 6.19
N SER A 187 -17.00 -28.42 4.94
CA SER A 187 -18.00 -27.42 4.52
C SER A 187 -19.45 -27.70 4.95
N ASN A 188 -19.67 -28.65 5.87
CA ASN A 188 -20.96 -28.95 6.47
C ASN A 188 -21.18 -28.21 7.80
N SER A 189 -20.25 -27.35 8.22
CA SER A 189 -20.42 -26.43 9.35
C SER A 189 -21.53 -25.43 9.08
N ILE A 190 -22.27 -25.05 10.13
CA ILE A 190 -23.35 -24.04 10.07
C ILE A 190 -22.76 -22.62 9.96
N LEU A 191 -21.46 -22.48 10.23
CA LEU A 191 -20.75 -21.21 10.20
C LEU A 191 -20.52 -20.70 8.77
N GLU A 192 -20.68 -19.39 8.62
CA GLU A 192 -20.22 -18.66 7.44
C GLU A 192 -18.72 -18.88 7.22
N LYS A 193 -18.27 -18.74 5.97
CA LYS A 193 -16.88 -19.01 5.58
C LYS A 193 -15.88 -18.13 6.36
N PHE A 194 -16.29 -16.96 6.79
CA PHE A 194 -15.49 -16.06 7.61
C PHE A 194 -16.32 -15.56 8.78
N VAL A 195 -15.76 -15.55 9.98
CA VAL A 195 -16.53 -15.20 11.18
C VAL A 195 -15.71 -14.36 12.14
N ILE A 196 -16.23 -13.19 12.49
CA ILE A 196 -15.68 -12.35 13.57
C ILE A 196 -16.07 -12.96 14.91
N VAL A 197 -15.08 -13.17 15.78
CA VAL A 197 -15.29 -13.86 17.05
C VAL A 197 -15.80 -12.91 18.12
N ASP A 198 -17.12 -12.78 18.20
CA ASP A 198 -17.81 -11.99 19.21
C ASP A 198 -18.54 -12.86 20.26
N ASN A 199 -19.32 -12.23 21.13
CA ASN A 199 -20.04 -12.95 22.18
C ASN A 199 -21.20 -13.81 21.64
N GLN A 200 -21.68 -13.56 20.43
CA GLN A 200 -22.77 -14.31 19.80
C GLN A 200 -22.24 -15.56 19.11
N VAL A 201 -21.05 -15.45 18.49
CA VAL A 201 -20.42 -16.53 17.73
C VAL A 201 -19.67 -17.51 18.64
N LYS A 202 -19.08 -17.04 19.74
CA LYS A 202 -18.29 -17.89 20.66
C LYS A 202 -19.01 -19.20 21.06
N PRO A 203 -20.28 -19.21 21.49
CA PRO A 203 -20.96 -20.46 21.83
C PRO A 203 -21.02 -21.47 20.67
N ILE A 204 -21.24 -20.99 19.44
CA ILE A 204 -21.33 -21.84 18.23
C ILE A 204 -19.97 -22.48 17.94
N LEU A 205 -18.89 -21.70 18.00
CA LEU A 205 -17.53 -22.23 17.82
C LEU A 205 -17.16 -23.27 18.88
N ALA A 206 -17.60 -23.08 20.13
CA ALA A 206 -17.38 -24.05 21.19
C ALA A 206 -18.16 -25.37 20.94
N GLU A 207 -19.41 -25.28 20.46
CA GLU A 207 -20.22 -26.45 20.09
C GLU A 207 -19.61 -27.23 18.91
N GLU A 208 -18.97 -26.54 17.96
CA GLU A 208 -18.23 -27.16 16.87
C GLU A 208 -16.85 -27.72 17.27
N GLY A 209 -16.44 -27.54 18.53
CA GLY A 209 -15.23 -28.12 19.10
C GLY A 209 -13.95 -27.30 18.93
N TYR A 210 -14.05 -26.01 18.56
CA TYR A 210 -12.90 -25.12 18.48
C TYR A 210 -12.46 -24.65 19.88
N ASN A 211 -11.15 -24.58 20.10
CA ASN A 211 -10.59 -24.14 21.38
C ASN A 211 -10.69 -22.61 21.53
N LEU A 212 -11.51 -22.14 22.46
CA LEU A 212 -11.70 -20.71 22.72
C LEU A 212 -10.86 -20.15 23.86
N GLU A 213 -10.18 -21.01 24.64
CA GLU A 213 -9.25 -20.58 25.70
C GLU A 213 -8.13 -19.72 25.11
N ILE A 214 -7.79 -19.94 23.84
CA ILE A 214 -6.78 -19.15 23.11
C ILE A 214 -7.14 -17.67 22.97
N LEU A 215 -8.40 -17.30 23.23
CA LEU A 215 -8.89 -15.92 23.17
C LEU A 215 -8.83 -15.21 24.53
N GLU A 216 -8.40 -15.86 25.62
CA GLU A 216 -8.43 -15.31 26.98
C GLU A 216 -7.51 -14.09 27.20
N GLY A 217 -6.66 -13.74 26.24
CA GLY A 217 -5.81 -12.54 26.27
C GLY A 217 -6.17 -11.46 25.24
N VAL A 218 -7.25 -11.62 24.48
CA VAL A 218 -7.62 -10.69 23.41
C VAL A 218 -8.40 -9.50 23.98
N ASN A 219 -7.86 -8.29 23.79
CA ASN A 219 -8.57 -7.07 24.16
C ASN A 219 -9.60 -6.70 23.08
N LYS A 220 -10.87 -7.02 23.29
CA LYS A 220 -11.94 -6.83 22.29
C LYS A 220 -12.21 -5.38 21.88
N ASP A 221 -11.74 -4.41 22.66
CA ASP A 221 -11.89 -2.99 22.31
C ASP A 221 -10.76 -2.48 21.40
N GLU A 222 -9.63 -3.19 21.36
CA GLU A 222 -8.40 -2.80 20.65
C GLU A 222 -7.98 -3.82 19.58
N GLU A 223 -8.46 -5.05 19.68
CA GLU A 223 -8.14 -6.17 18.80
C GLU A 223 -9.41 -6.84 18.29
N ILE A 224 -9.32 -7.37 17.07
CA ILE A 224 -10.35 -8.23 16.49
C ILE A 224 -9.77 -9.63 16.26
N SER A 225 -10.58 -10.66 16.45
CA SER A 225 -10.23 -12.04 16.13
C SER A 225 -11.21 -12.60 15.11
N ILE A 226 -10.71 -13.34 14.13
CA ILE A 226 -11.49 -13.81 12.98
C ILE A 226 -11.11 -15.25 12.69
N TYR A 227 -12.11 -16.13 12.66
CA TYR A 227 -11.98 -17.44 12.04
C TYR A 227 -12.19 -17.34 10.54
N ILE A 228 -11.28 -17.92 9.78
CA ILE A 228 -11.27 -17.97 8.33
C ILE A 228 -11.30 -19.44 7.96
N PHE A 229 -12.44 -19.89 7.43
CA PHE A 229 -12.64 -21.26 7.00
C PHE A 229 -12.41 -21.37 5.49
N GLY A 230 -11.71 -22.42 5.08
CA GLY A 230 -11.40 -22.65 3.68
C GLY A 230 -10.28 -21.78 3.12
N GLY A 231 -9.29 -21.42 3.96
CA GLY A 231 -8.12 -20.67 3.53
C GLY A 231 -7.16 -20.23 4.64
N TYR A 232 -5.99 -19.73 4.23
CA TYR A 232 -4.95 -19.17 5.08
C TYR A 232 -4.67 -17.71 4.68
N VAL A 233 -4.50 -16.83 5.67
CA VAL A 233 -4.23 -15.41 5.47
C VAL A 233 -2.80 -15.20 5.03
N GLU A 234 -2.65 -14.48 3.92
CA GLU A 234 -1.36 -14.04 3.41
C GLU A 234 -0.99 -12.68 4.02
N THR A 235 -1.94 -11.74 4.04
CA THR A 235 -1.69 -10.42 4.63
C THR A 235 -3.00 -9.72 5.01
N VAL A 236 -2.89 -8.78 5.95
CA VAL A 236 -3.98 -7.91 6.39
C VAL A 236 -3.58 -6.47 6.12
N GLN A 237 -4.48 -5.69 5.53
CA GLN A 237 -4.23 -4.29 5.20
C GLN A 237 -5.37 -3.39 5.67
N LYS A 238 -5.01 -2.22 6.18
CA LYS A 238 -5.92 -1.11 6.40
C LYS A 238 -6.07 -0.29 5.13
N GLN A 239 -7.29 0.16 4.86
CA GLN A 239 -7.59 1.08 3.78
C GLN A 239 -8.75 2.02 4.17
N GLY A 240 -8.43 3.23 4.60
CA GLY A 240 -9.39 4.12 5.24
C GLY A 240 -9.91 3.51 6.54
N ASP A 241 -11.23 3.35 6.63
CA ASP A 241 -11.94 2.70 7.75
C ASP A 241 -12.32 1.23 7.41
N ASN A 242 -11.64 0.64 6.41
CA ASN A 242 -11.82 -0.76 6.01
C ASN A 242 -10.55 -1.56 6.29
N ILE A 243 -10.75 -2.85 6.56
CA ILE A 243 -9.72 -3.88 6.60
C ILE A 243 -9.88 -4.75 5.36
N ARG A 244 -8.77 -5.12 4.75
CA ARG A 244 -8.68 -6.07 3.63
C ARG A 244 -7.84 -7.24 4.09
N ILE A 245 -8.38 -8.44 3.97
CA ILE A 245 -7.69 -9.69 4.31
C ILE A 245 -7.49 -10.43 2.99
N TYR A 246 -6.23 -10.56 2.59
CA TYR A 246 -5.87 -11.37 1.43
C TYR A 246 -5.57 -12.78 1.90
N PHE A 247 -6.18 -13.76 1.26
CA PHE A 247 -6.06 -15.16 1.68
C PHE A 247 -5.95 -16.09 0.48
N ASN A 248 -5.29 -17.21 0.73
CA ASN A 248 -5.19 -18.34 -0.20
C ASN A 248 -6.24 -19.38 0.15
N GLU A 249 -7.05 -19.78 -0.83
CA GLU A 249 -8.07 -20.82 -0.65
C GLU A 249 -7.40 -22.17 -0.35
N SER A 250 -7.87 -22.82 0.70
CA SER A 250 -7.35 -24.11 1.19
C SER A 250 -8.48 -24.93 1.80
N ALA A 251 -8.24 -26.21 2.09
CA ALA A 251 -9.18 -27.05 2.83
C ALA A 251 -9.11 -26.82 4.35
N GLY A 252 -8.20 -25.99 4.84
CA GLY A 252 -7.99 -25.72 6.26
C GLY A 252 -8.81 -24.55 6.81
N TYR A 253 -8.55 -24.22 8.07
CA TYR A 253 -9.01 -23.01 8.74
C TYR A 253 -7.86 -22.28 9.42
N GLN A 254 -8.05 -20.99 9.68
CA GLN A 254 -7.12 -20.17 10.44
C GLN A 254 -7.87 -19.20 11.36
N LEU A 255 -7.47 -19.11 12.62
CA LEU A 255 -7.86 -18.05 13.53
C LEU A 255 -6.74 -17.02 13.58
N ILE A 256 -7.05 -15.80 13.15
CA ILE A 256 -6.12 -14.68 13.26
C ILE A 256 -6.63 -13.61 14.22
N LYS A 257 -5.71 -12.82 14.75
CA LYS A 257 -6.01 -11.55 15.41
C LYS A 257 -5.14 -10.41 14.92
N PHE A 258 -5.66 -9.20 14.99
CA PHE A 258 -4.91 -7.98 14.71
C PHE A 258 -5.49 -6.77 15.44
N ASP A 259 -4.65 -5.75 15.60
CA ASP A 259 -4.97 -4.48 16.26
C ASP A 259 -5.83 -3.59 15.35
N ILE A 260 -6.86 -2.95 15.93
CA ILE A 260 -7.80 -2.03 15.27
C ILE A 260 -7.76 -0.60 15.82
N ASN A 261 -6.76 -0.26 16.63
CA ASN A 261 -6.56 1.07 17.24
C ASN A 261 -6.45 2.18 16.19
N ASN A 262 -5.91 1.86 15.01
CA ASN A 262 -5.77 2.76 13.88
C ASN A 262 -7.09 3.00 13.08
N LEU A 263 -8.19 2.32 13.44
CA LEU A 263 -9.51 2.53 12.85
C LEU A 263 -10.31 3.59 13.62
N LYS A 264 -11.22 4.28 12.94
CA LYS A 264 -12.15 5.21 13.59
C LYS A 264 -13.24 4.45 14.35
N ALA A 265 -13.75 5.09 15.40
CA ALA A 265 -14.95 4.62 16.08
C ALA A 265 -16.15 4.67 15.12
N GLY A 266 -17.06 3.69 15.23
CA GLY A 266 -18.20 3.53 14.34
C GLY A 266 -18.19 2.20 13.59
N GLN A 267 -18.99 2.12 12.52
CA GLN A 267 -19.06 0.94 11.66
C GLN A 267 -17.82 0.86 10.76
N ASN A 268 -17.15 -0.27 10.82
CA ASN A 268 -15.99 -0.61 9.98
C ASN A 268 -16.29 -1.91 9.22
N PHE A 269 -15.55 -2.16 8.15
CA PHE A 269 -15.76 -3.33 7.29
C PHE A 269 -14.48 -4.14 7.12
N ILE A 270 -14.64 -5.45 6.98
CA ILE A 270 -13.57 -6.40 6.68
C ILE A 270 -13.92 -7.05 5.36
N ARG A 271 -13.04 -6.90 4.38
CA ARG A 271 -13.19 -7.43 3.03
C ARG A 271 -12.25 -8.62 2.85
N PHE A 272 -12.79 -9.76 2.48
CA PHE A 272 -12.01 -10.97 2.20
C PHE A 272 -11.73 -11.03 0.70
N ILE A 273 -10.45 -10.96 0.34
CA ILE A 273 -9.98 -10.89 -1.03
C ILE A 273 -9.15 -12.14 -1.30
N ARG A 274 -9.50 -12.86 -2.36
CA ARG A 274 -8.71 -14.02 -2.77
C ARG A 274 -7.41 -13.55 -3.42
N GLU A 275 -6.28 -14.08 -2.99
CA GLU A 275 -4.95 -13.65 -3.44
C GLU A 275 -4.76 -13.86 -4.95
N ARG A 276 -4.96 -15.09 -5.45
CA ARG A 276 -4.69 -15.47 -6.86
C ARG A 276 -5.34 -14.61 -7.95
N ASP A 277 -6.50 -14.00 -7.67
CA ASP A 277 -7.32 -13.29 -8.66
C ASP A 277 -7.84 -11.94 -8.17
N LEU A 278 -7.44 -11.52 -6.96
CA LEU A 278 -7.85 -10.28 -6.28
C LEU A 278 -9.37 -10.08 -6.19
N LYS A 279 -10.14 -11.17 -6.28
CA LYS A 279 -11.59 -11.08 -6.21
C LYS A 279 -12.05 -10.93 -4.76
N GLU A 280 -12.87 -9.91 -4.51
CA GLU A 280 -13.61 -9.79 -3.24
C GLU A 280 -14.66 -10.90 -3.16
N ILE A 281 -14.57 -11.69 -2.09
CA ILE A 281 -15.41 -12.87 -1.87
C ILE A 281 -16.52 -12.56 -0.86
N GLU A 282 -16.19 -11.80 0.19
CA GLU A 282 -17.11 -11.52 1.28
C GLU A 282 -16.78 -10.20 1.99
N ILE A 283 -17.80 -9.58 2.59
CA ILE A 283 -17.65 -8.39 3.42
C ILE A 283 -18.37 -8.63 4.75
N LEU A 284 -17.63 -8.54 5.84
CA LEU A 284 -18.17 -8.50 7.19
C LEU A 284 -18.15 -7.07 7.71
N SER A 285 -19.05 -6.75 8.63
CA SER A 285 -19.06 -5.45 9.31
C SER A 285 -18.95 -5.63 10.81
N PHE A 286 -18.28 -4.70 11.48
CA PHE A 286 -18.19 -4.66 12.93
C PHE A 286 -18.21 -3.23 13.43
N TRP A 287 -18.52 -3.07 14.72
CA TRP A 287 -18.57 -1.76 15.36
C TRP A 287 -17.37 -1.57 16.29
N LYS A 288 -16.59 -0.50 16.07
CA LYS A 288 -15.54 -0.08 16.99
C LYS A 288 -16.08 0.95 17.97
N ASN A 289 -15.95 0.66 19.27
CA ASN A 289 -16.35 1.59 20.32
C ASN A 289 -15.43 2.82 20.36
N SER A 290 -15.98 3.97 20.78
CA SER A 290 -15.16 5.12 21.15
C SER A 290 -14.37 4.80 22.42
N PRO A 291 -13.06 5.10 22.49
CA PRO A 291 -12.27 4.92 23.71
C PRO A 291 -12.73 5.84 24.85
N TYR A 292 -13.59 6.82 24.57
CA TYR A 292 -14.24 7.68 25.56
C TYR A 292 -15.73 7.30 25.68
N LYS A 293 -16.05 6.55 26.74
CA LYS A 293 -17.39 6.43 27.32
C LYS A 293 -17.32 6.86 28.78
#